data_AF-A0A366LRZ0-F1
#
_entry.id   AF-A0A366LRZ0-F1
#
_cell.length_a   1.000
_cell.length_b   1.000
_cell.length_c   1.000
_cell.angle_alpha   90.00
_cell.angle_beta   90.00
_cell.angle_gamma   90.00
#
_symmetry.space_group_name_H-M   'P 1'
#
loop_
_entity.id
_entity.type
_entity.pdbx_description
1 polymer ?
#
loop_
_entity_poly.entity_id
_entity_poly.type
_entity_poly.pdbx_seq_one_letter_code
_entity_poly.pdbx_strand_id
1 'polypeptide(L)'
;MKVLVQPAAMAHLTPLIWTYPDRYRFSSHPEDWIAYERSRLRSELTRISRLLSATVAPHAATRPEEEWVNLVLGQLNVVQAALTLLSKAGA
;
A
#
# COMPACT_ATOMS: atom_id res chain seq x y z
N MET A 1 -2.40 -20.16 -18.36
CA MET A 1 -2.87 -20.22 -16.96
C MET A 1 -3.94 -19.15 -16.79
N LYS A 2 -5.21 -19.54 -16.59
CA LYS A 2 -6.37 -18.64 -16.72
C LYS A 2 -6.56 -17.85 -15.41
N VAL A 3 -6.32 -16.55 -15.45
CA VAL A 3 -6.66 -15.60 -14.37
C VAL A 3 -8.18 -15.52 -14.29
N LEU A 4 -8.80 -16.33 -13.42
CA LEU A 4 -10.26 -16.35 -13.21
C LEU A 4 -10.68 -16.02 -11.77
N VAL A 5 -9.74 -15.66 -10.91
CA VAL A 5 -10.05 -15.41 -9.48
C VAL A 5 -10.64 -14.00 -9.26
N GLN A 6 -10.21 -13.00 -10.03
CA GLN A 6 -10.70 -11.62 -9.92
C GLN A 6 -12.17 -11.41 -10.34
N PRO A 7 -12.66 -11.99 -11.47
CA PRO A 7 -14.04 -11.77 -11.90
C PRO A 7 -15.09 -12.24 -10.89
N ALA A 8 -14.88 -13.40 -10.26
CA ALA A 8 -15.80 -13.93 -9.25
C ALA A 8 -15.80 -13.09 -7.95
N ALA A 9 -14.63 -12.60 -7.53
CA ALA A 9 -14.50 -11.68 -6.41
C ALA A 9 -15.37 -10.44 -6.58
N MET A 10 -15.28 -9.81 -7.75
CA MET A 10 -15.98 -8.59 -8.08
C MET A 10 -17.49 -8.79 -8.19
N ALA A 11 -17.93 -9.92 -8.77
CA ALA A 11 -19.35 -10.25 -8.90
C ALA A 11 -20.07 -10.38 -7.54
N HIS A 12 -19.36 -10.83 -6.50
CA HIS A 12 -19.92 -11.04 -5.17
C HIS A 12 -19.47 -10.01 -4.14
N LEU A 13 -18.75 -8.97 -4.56
CA LEU A 13 -18.15 -7.95 -3.68
C LEU A 13 -17.38 -8.57 -2.50
N THR A 14 -16.80 -9.75 -2.69
CA THR A 14 -16.09 -10.48 -1.63
C THR A 14 -14.61 -10.07 -1.64
N PRO A 15 -14.07 -9.57 -0.52
CA PRO A 15 -12.67 -9.14 -0.46
C PRO A 15 -11.71 -10.27 -0.82
N LEU A 16 -10.82 -9.97 -1.77
CA LEU A 16 -9.80 -10.89 -2.24
C LEU A 16 -8.56 -10.79 -1.36
N ILE A 17 -8.28 -11.86 -0.60
CA ILE A 17 -7.06 -11.96 0.23
C ILE A 17 -6.02 -12.78 -0.51
N TRP A 18 -4.75 -12.41 -0.35
CA TRP A 18 -3.63 -13.25 -0.77
C TRP A 18 -2.76 -13.63 0.42
N THR A 19 -2.48 -14.92 0.58
CA THR A 19 -1.45 -15.42 1.49
C THR A 19 -0.46 -16.27 0.68
N TYR A 20 0.78 -16.39 1.18
CA TYR A 20 1.77 -17.27 0.56
C TYR A 20 1.31 -18.74 0.48
N PRO A 21 0.79 -19.36 1.58
CA PRO A 21 0.35 -20.75 1.53
C PRO A 21 -0.93 -20.96 0.70
N ASP A 22 -1.93 -20.09 0.85
CA ASP A 22 -3.27 -20.32 0.29
C ASP A 22 -3.48 -19.65 -1.08
N ARG A 23 -2.50 -18.87 -1.54
CA ARG A 23 -2.62 -17.98 -2.71
C ARG A 23 -3.83 -17.05 -2.52
N TYR A 24 -4.56 -16.77 -3.60
CA TYR A 24 -5.74 -15.95 -3.54
C TYR A 24 -6.92 -16.74 -2.98
N ARG A 25 -7.53 -16.22 -1.90
CA ARG A 25 -8.70 -16.80 -1.24
C ARG A 25 -9.78 -15.76 -0.99
N PHE A 26 -11.01 -16.26 -0.87
CA PHE A 26 -12.14 -15.53 -0.31
C PHE A 26 -12.24 -15.88 1.16
N SER A 27 -12.40 -14.88 2.03
CA SER A 27 -12.80 -15.10 3.41
C SER A 27 -14.20 -14.54 3.64
N SER A 28 -15.01 -15.21 4.45
CA SER A 28 -16.30 -14.71 4.93
C SER A 28 -16.17 -13.93 6.25
N HIS A 29 -14.96 -13.84 6.78
CA HIS A 29 -14.67 -13.33 8.11
C HIS A 29 -14.06 -11.92 8.03
N PRO A 30 -14.73 -10.88 8.56
CA PRO A 30 -14.22 -9.49 8.51
C PRO A 30 -12.83 -9.31 9.12
N GLU A 31 -12.48 -10.09 10.13
CA GLU A 31 -11.17 -10.06 10.77
C GLU A 31 -10.02 -10.44 9.83
N ASP A 32 -10.26 -11.39 8.92
CA ASP A 32 -9.28 -11.77 7.90
C ASP A 32 -9.06 -10.62 6.91
N TRP A 33 -10.13 -9.90 6.55
CA TRP A 33 -10.07 -8.76 5.64
C TRP A 33 -9.26 -7.63 6.27
N ILE A 34 -9.60 -7.26 7.51
CA ILE A 34 -8.92 -6.21 8.27
C ILE A 34 -7.44 -6.57 8.46
N ALA A 35 -7.12 -7.82 8.78
CA ALA A 35 -5.74 -8.27 8.94
C ALA A 35 -4.96 -8.15 7.61
N TYR A 36 -5.56 -8.56 6.50
CA TYR A 36 -4.95 -8.44 5.19
C TYR A 36 -4.74 -6.97 4.78
N GLU A 37 -5.77 -6.13 4.91
CA GLU A 37 -5.71 -4.69 4.62
C GLU A 37 -4.61 -4.01 5.44
N ARG A 38 -4.53 -4.27 6.75
CA ARG A 38 -3.46 -3.76 7.61
C ARG A 38 -2.07 -4.20 7.15
N SER A 39 -1.92 -5.48 6.78
CA SER A 39 -0.66 -6.02 6.25
C SER A 39 -0.25 -5.33 4.94
N ARG A 40 -1.21 -5.09 4.04
CA ARG A 40 -0.99 -4.35 2.80
C ARG A 40 -0.60 -2.90 3.06
N LEU A 41 -1.35 -2.18 3.90
CA LEU A 41 -1.05 -0.78 4.25
C LEU A 41 0.34 -0.63 4.87
N ARG A 42 0.76 -1.56 5.74
CA ARG A 42 2.11 -1.56 6.31
C ARG A 42 3.21 -1.83 5.27
N SER A 43 2.91 -2.71 4.31
CA SER A 43 3.81 -2.98 3.19
C SER A 43 3.99 -1.75 2.30
N GLU A 44 2.90 -1.05 1.97
CA GLU A 44 2.96 0.19 1.18
C GLU A 44 3.66 1.31 1.95
N LEU A 45 3.40 1.47 3.25
CA LEU A 45 4.12 2.42 4.10
C LEU A 45 5.63 2.18 4.03
N THR A 46 6.06 0.92 4.15
CA THR A 46 7.48 0.56 4.07
C THR A 46 8.08 0.89 2.70
N ARG A 47 7.35 0.61 1.61
CA ARG A 47 7.79 0.92 0.23
C ARG A 47 7.93 2.42 0.01
N ILE A 48 6.94 3.20 0.43
CA ILE A 48 6.93 4.66 0.29
C ILE A 48 8.03 5.29 1.15
N SER A 49 8.18 4.88 2.41
CA SER A 49 9.25 5.37 3.27
C SER A 49 10.64 5.12 2.67
N ARG A 50 10.87 3.95 2.05
CA ARG A 50 12.13 3.65 1.35
C ARG A 50 12.32 4.49 0.10
N LEU A 51 11.28 4.66 -0.72
CA LEU A 51 11.34 5.50 -1.91
C LEU A 51 11.68 6.95 -1.55
N LEU A 52 11.03 7.47 -0.51
CA LEU A 52 11.29 8.81 0.01
C LEU A 52 12.72 8.97 0.51
N SER A 53 13.18 8.09 1.41
CA SER A 53 14.48 8.25 2.06
C SER A 53 15.67 7.92 1.16
N ALA A 54 15.52 6.95 0.25
CA ALA A 54 16.64 6.46 -0.57
C ALA A 54 16.71 7.13 -1.95
N THR A 55 15.65 7.79 -2.41
CA THR A 55 15.60 8.31 -3.79
C THR A 55 15.04 9.72 -3.88
N VAL A 56 13.79 9.94 -3.45
CA VAL A 56 13.10 11.21 -3.70
C VAL A 56 13.69 12.36 -2.89
N ALA A 57 13.93 12.17 -1.59
CA ALA A 57 14.53 13.22 -0.77
C ALA A 57 15.99 13.54 -1.18
N PRO A 58 16.87 12.56 -1.46
CA PRO A 58 18.19 12.84 -2.04
C PRO A 58 18.13 13.56 -3.40
N HIS A 59 17.18 13.19 -4.28
CA HIS A 59 17.01 13.88 -5.57
C HIS A 59 16.57 15.34 -5.36
N ALA A 60 15.54 15.60 -4.55
CA ALA A 60 15.11 16.96 -4.24
C ALA A 60 16.21 17.80 -3.58
N ALA A 61 17.05 17.19 -2.74
CA ALA A 61 18.18 17.88 -2.12
C ALA A 61 19.30 18.23 -3.11
N THR A 62 19.53 17.39 -4.13
CA THR A 62 20.55 17.63 -5.17
C THR A 62 20.07 18.56 -6.27
N ARG A 63 18.76 18.63 -6.53
CA ARG A 63 18.13 19.49 -7.53
C ARG A 63 16.89 20.21 -6.97
N PRO A 64 17.07 21.15 -6.02
CA PRO A 64 15.96 21.80 -5.33
C PRO A 64 15.07 22.65 -6.25
N GLU A 65 15.57 23.07 -7.42
CA GLU A 65 14.85 23.82 -8.42
C GLU A 65 13.87 22.98 -9.27
N GLU A 66 14.01 21.65 -9.24
CA GLU A 66 13.23 20.76 -10.09
C GLU A 66 11.80 20.56 -9.54
N GLU A 67 10.81 21.07 -10.27
CA GLU A 67 9.41 21.08 -9.83
C GLU A 67 8.84 19.66 -9.66
N TRP A 68 9.17 18.74 -10.56
CA TRP A 68 8.65 17.37 -10.54
C TRP A 68 9.02 16.62 -9.26
N VAL A 69 10.29 16.63 -8.86
CA VAL A 69 10.72 15.91 -7.65
C VAL A 69 10.14 16.54 -6.39
N ASN A 70 9.98 17.87 -6.37
CA ASN A 70 9.32 18.57 -5.26
C ASN A 70 7.84 18.20 -5.15
N LEU A 71 7.13 18.09 -6.27
CA LEU A 71 5.75 17.60 -6.30
C LEU A 71 5.67 16.17 -5.74
N VAL A 72 6.51 15.26 -6.24
CA VAL A 72 6.55 13.86 -5.78
C VAL A 72 6.87 13.79 -4.28
N LEU A 73 7.87 14.54 -3.81
CA LEU A 73 8.25 14.61 -2.39
C LEU A 73 7.07 15.06 -1.53
N GLY A 74 6.39 16.14 -1.93
CA GLY A 74 5.22 16.67 -1.21
C GLY A 74 4.09 15.65 -1.13
N GLN A 75 3.70 15.07 -2.27
CA GLN A 75 2.59 14.11 -2.32
C GLN A 75 2.90 12.81 -1.55
N LEU A 76 4.11 12.26 -1.71
CA LEU A 76 4.49 11.04 -1.01
C LEU A 76 4.63 11.25 0.50
N ASN A 77 5.04 12.44 0.96
CA ASN A 77 5.02 12.77 2.40
C ASN A 77 3.60 12.78 2.96
N VAL A 78 2.62 13.31 2.22
CA VAL A 78 1.19 13.26 2.61
C VAL A 78 0.71 11.82 2.70
N VAL A 79 1.00 10.98 1.70
CA VAL A 79 0.62 9.56 1.71
C VAL A 79 1.31 8.83 2.88
N GLN A 80 2.59 9.07 3.12
CA GLN A 80 3.32 8.47 4.24
C GLN A 80 2.68 8.84 5.59
N ALA A 81 2.27 10.10 5.77
CA ALA A 81 1.60 10.55 6.99
C ALA A 81 0.25 9.84 7.19
N ALA A 82 -0.57 9.76 6.15
CA ALA A 82 -1.85 9.06 6.19
C ALA A 82 -1.68 7.56 6.51
N LEU A 83 -0.75 6.88 5.85
CA LEU A 83 -0.45 5.46 6.13
C LEU A 83 0.12 5.25 7.53
N THR A 84 0.92 6.19 8.03
CA THR A 84 1.44 6.15 9.41
C THR A 84 0.29 6.25 10.42
N LEU A 85 -0.68 7.14 10.19
CA LEU A 85 -1.87 7.25 11.05
C LEU A 85 -2.68 5.95 11.06
N LEU A 86 -2.95 5.39 9.87
CA LEU A 86 -3.67 4.12 9.74
C LEU A 86 -2.94 2.95 10.42
N SER A 87 -1.61 2.95 10.39
CA SER A 87 -0.81 1.91 11.06
C SER A 87 -0.92 1.94 12.59
N LYS A 88 -1.28 3.10 13.16
CA LYS A 88 -1.47 3.32 14.61
C LYS A 88 -2.91 3.10 15.05
N ALA A 89 -3.89 3.42 14.19
CA ALA A 89 -5.32 3.34 14.50
C ALA A 89 -5.85 1.93 14.81
N GLY A 90 -4.99 0.90 14.75
CA GLY A 90 -5.34 -0.48 15.04
C GLY A 90 -4.34 -1.23 15.92
N ALA A 91 -3.39 -0.52 16.53
CA ALA A 91 -2.43 -1.06 17.50
C ALA A 91 -3.04 -1.10 18.91
#